data_AF-A0A959CV85-F1
#
_entry.id   AF-A0A959CV85-F1
#
_cell.length_a   1.000
_cell.length_b   1.000
_cell.length_c   1.000
_cell.angle_alpha   90.00
_cell.angle_beta   90.00
_cell.angle_gamma   90.00
#
_symmetry.space_group_name_H-M   'P 1'
#
loop_
_entity.id
_entity.type
_entity.pdbx_description
1 polymer ?
#
loop_
_entity_poly.entity_id
_entity_poly.type
_entity_poly.pdbx_seq_one_letter_code
_entity_poly.pdbx_strand_id
1 'polypeptide(L)'
;MMKTPISTIFLAFSFCSFLSAQPAAPDFTVTDSQGQAHHLYADYLNQNKTVVLELFFTYCPPCNSIAPLVEPLYQSWGGGSAEVEFISLSIKNDDTSTDVAIFKANYGHTFPGVGADGGSLPACLPYQNGTYGLFFGTPTFVVIAPDGSVNFDPRGPNQSATIDSVDVAIAATGAARPPVAFTVGGSVNTPQGDPINGVAVNLLEISGSTGTSGPTGQYSFNTQLEYDQLYTLQAQKTGGSRNGVSTHDLLLISRHILGVAPFNNPLQVIASDANRDSKVTTLDLIYLRRLILGIDTELNGQESWIFINPDYQFQNPADPFPEAYSGDAGKVFFSVQGYAPSNWIGLKIGDVNDSADGSQ
;
A
#
# COMPACT_ATOMS: atom_id res chain seq x y z
N MET A 1 64.46 41.58 28.10
CA MET A 1 64.57 40.44 27.17
C MET A 1 63.17 40.02 26.77
N MET A 2 62.76 40.49 25.60
CA MET A 2 61.46 40.25 24.96
C MET A 2 61.44 38.83 24.38
N LYS A 3 60.42 38.02 24.71
CA LYS A 3 60.16 36.73 24.04
C LYS A 3 58.99 36.93 23.07
N THR A 4 59.27 36.77 21.79
CA THR A 4 58.31 36.78 20.68
C THR A 4 57.55 35.44 20.61
N PRO A 5 56.23 35.41 20.34
CA PRO A 5 55.52 34.17 20.06
C PRO A 5 55.56 33.87 18.55
N ILE A 6 55.85 32.61 18.22
CA ILE A 6 55.80 32.05 16.87
C ILE A 6 54.33 31.76 16.55
N SER A 7 53.79 32.45 15.54
CA SER A 7 52.44 32.23 15.03
C SER A 7 52.47 31.12 13.97
N THR A 8 51.93 29.95 14.31
CA THR A 8 51.83 28.80 13.41
C THR A 8 50.58 28.96 12.55
N ILE A 9 50.76 29.29 11.27
CA ILE A 9 49.71 29.35 10.26
C ILE A 9 49.29 27.91 9.91
N PHE A 10 48.07 27.51 10.28
CA PHE A 10 47.41 26.32 9.77
C PHE A 10 46.86 26.63 8.38
N LEU A 11 47.54 26.15 7.34
CA LEU A 11 47.04 26.20 5.97
C LEU A 11 46.04 25.05 5.78
N ALA A 12 44.75 25.35 5.90
CA ALA A 12 43.69 24.39 5.58
C ALA A 12 43.65 24.15 4.07
N PHE A 13 44.23 23.04 3.61
CA PHE A 13 44.01 22.53 2.27
C PHE A 13 42.56 22.02 2.19
N SER A 14 41.66 22.88 1.70
CA SER A 14 40.33 22.47 1.26
C SER A 14 40.51 21.60 0.03
N PHE A 15 40.39 20.29 0.21
CA PHE A 15 40.26 19.32 -0.88
C PHE A 15 38.87 19.54 -1.50
N CYS A 16 38.77 20.49 -2.42
CA CYS A 16 37.58 20.66 -3.25
C CYS A 16 37.59 19.48 -4.23
N SER A 17 36.94 18.38 -3.85
CA SER A 17 36.63 17.30 -4.77
C SER A 17 35.82 17.90 -5.92
N PHE A 18 36.43 17.99 -7.10
CA PHE A 18 35.71 18.27 -8.33
C PHE A 18 34.79 17.06 -8.59
N LEU A 19 33.58 17.09 -8.03
CA LEU A 19 32.47 16.30 -8.53
C LEU A 19 32.13 16.92 -9.87
N SER A 20 32.59 16.33 -10.99
CA SER A 20 32.08 16.76 -12.28
C SER A 20 30.58 16.48 -12.28
N ALA A 21 29.75 17.51 -12.34
CA ALA A 21 28.33 17.34 -12.51
C ALA A 21 28.12 16.48 -13.77
N GLN A 22 27.44 15.34 -13.61
CA GLN A 22 27.02 14.51 -14.74
C GLN A 22 26.23 15.39 -15.72
N PRO A 23 26.49 15.32 -17.05
CA PRO A 23 25.75 16.14 -18.00
C PRO A 23 24.26 15.82 -17.95
N ALA A 24 23.40 16.80 -18.22
CA ALA A 24 21.96 16.54 -18.38
C ALA A 24 21.72 15.58 -19.56
N ALA A 25 20.59 14.85 -19.54
CA ALA A 25 20.17 14.00 -20.65
C ALA A 25 20.18 14.77 -21.98
N PRO A 26 20.72 14.23 -23.08
CA PRO A 26 20.68 14.93 -24.36
C PRO A 26 19.26 14.87 -24.93
N ASP A 27 18.83 15.96 -25.56
CA ASP A 27 17.55 15.97 -26.27
C ASP A 27 17.56 14.99 -27.45
N PHE A 28 16.40 14.42 -27.76
CA PHE A 28 16.22 13.55 -28.91
C PHE A 28 14.86 13.80 -29.55
N THR A 29 14.76 13.41 -30.83
CA THR A 29 13.49 13.28 -31.54
C THR A 29 13.41 11.89 -32.12
N VAL A 30 12.35 11.16 -31.78
CA VAL A 30 12.09 9.81 -32.26
C VAL A 30 10.66 9.68 -32.76
N THR A 31 10.41 8.70 -33.62
CA THR A 31 9.07 8.34 -34.09
C THR A 31 8.77 6.92 -33.65
N ASP A 32 7.71 6.74 -32.88
CA ASP A 32 7.34 5.44 -32.33
C ASP A 32 6.75 4.50 -33.38
N SER A 33 6.49 3.27 -32.95
CA SER A 33 5.94 2.20 -33.77
C SER A 33 4.49 2.45 -34.23
N GLN A 34 3.84 3.50 -33.73
CA GLN A 34 2.52 3.97 -34.16
C GLN A 34 2.60 5.20 -35.08
N GLY A 35 3.81 5.71 -35.35
CA GLY A 35 4.05 6.89 -36.18
C GLY A 35 3.97 8.21 -35.44
N GLN A 36 3.89 8.20 -34.11
CA GLN A 36 3.88 9.41 -33.28
C GLN A 36 5.30 9.91 -33.03
N ALA A 37 5.52 11.22 -33.22
CA ALA A 37 6.80 11.86 -32.88
C ALA A 37 6.86 12.21 -31.39
N HIS A 38 8.04 12.03 -30.80
CA HIS A 38 8.33 12.28 -29.39
C HIS A 38 9.63 13.06 -29.25
N HIS A 39 9.62 14.11 -28.44
CA HIS A 39 10.75 14.98 -28.12
C HIS A 39 10.99 14.96 -26.61
N LEU A 40 12.17 14.51 -26.16
CA LEU A 40 12.46 14.31 -24.73
C LEU A 40 12.11 15.56 -23.91
N TYR A 41 12.64 16.71 -24.30
CA TYR A 41 12.43 17.93 -23.55
C TYR A 41 11.06 18.55 -23.80
N ALA A 42 10.68 18.74 -25.07
CA ALA A 42 9.48 19.52 -25.41
C ALA A 42 8.18 18.82 -24.99
N ASP A 43 8.11 17.50 -25.12
CA ASP A 43 6.88 16.74 -24.85
C ASP A 43 6.82 16.24 -23.40
N TYR A 44 7.96 16.09 -22.71
CA TYR A 44 8.03 15.46 -21.38
C TYR A 44 8.71 16.30 -20.31
N LEU A 45 10.04 16.49 -20.36
CA LEU A 45 10.78 17.06 -19.22
C LEU A 45 10.33 18.50 -18.91
N ASN A 46 10.10 19.32 -19.94
CA ASN A 46 9.60 20.69 -19.78
C ASN A 46 8.12 20.74 -19.30
N GLN A 47 7.40 19.62 -19.39
CA GLN A 47 6.06 19.45 -18.84
C GLN A 47 6.08 18.86 -17.42
N ASN A 48 7.25 18.90 -16.76
CA ASN A 48 7.49 18.35 -15.43
C ASN A 48 7.30 16.82 -15.35
N LYS A 49 7.49 16.10 -16.46
CA LYS A 49 7.45 14.62 -16.47
C LYS A 49 8.82 14.01 -16.25
N THR A 50 8.84 12.88 -15.57
CA THR A 50 9.96 11.93 -15.55
C THR A 50 9.86 11.00 -16.76
N VAL A 51 10.97 10.72 -17.43
CA VAL A 51 11.01 9.78 -18.55
C VAL A 51 11.86 8.57 -18.18
N VAL A 52 11.33 7.38 -18.41
CA VAL A 52 12.03 6.10 -18.27
C VAL A 52 12.32 5.55 -19.64
N LEU A 53 13.59 5.48 -20.03
CA LEU A 53 14.00 4.83 -21.26
C LEU A 53 14.32 3.35 -20.98
N GLU A 54 13.79 2.46 -21.80
CA GLU A 54 14.20 1.05 -21.86
C GLU A 54 15.02 0.83 -23.13
N LEU A 55 16.33 0.66 -22.98
CA LEU A 55 17.20 0.25 -24.09
C LEU A 55 17.11 -1.27 -24.25
N PHE A 56 16.63 -1.73 -25.40
CA PHE A 56 16.34 -3.15 -25.64
C PHE A 56 16.53 -3.54 -27.12
N PHE A 57 16.17 -4.77 -27.46
CA PHE A 57 15.83 -5.17 -28.84
C PHE A 57 14.90 -6.39 -28.78
N THR A 58 14.06 -6.58 -29.77
CA THR A 58 12.91 -7.51 -29.68
C THR A 58 13.28 -8.97 -29.47
N TYR A 59 14.41 -9.42 -30.00
CA TYR A 59 14.93 -10.79 -29.87
C TYR A 59 15.99 -10.96 -28.75
N CYS A 60 16.04 -10.03 -27.79
CA CYS A 60 16.91 -10.05 -26.62
C CYS A 60 16.34 -10.96 -25.51
N PRO A 61 16.97 -12.11 -25.16
CA PRO A 61 16.42 -13.01 -24.13
C PRO A 61 16.20 -12.37 -22.75
N PRO A 62 17.13 -11.58 -22.16
CA PRO A 62 16.87 -10.94 -20.87
C PRO A 62 15.80 -9.85 -20.95
N CYS A 63 15.67 -9.16 -22.09
CA CYS A 63 14.62 -8.16 -22.30
C CYS A 63 13.23 -8.82 -22.35
N ASN A 64 13.11 -9.93 -23.10
CA ASN A 64 11.89 -10.74 -23.14
C ASN A 64 11.50 -11.28 -21.75
N SER A 65 12.50 -11.61 -20.92
CA SER A 65 12.23 -12.12 -19.57
C SER A 65 11.72 -11.07 -18.60
N ILE A 66 12.14 -9.80 -18.72
CA ILE A 66 11.65 -8.71 -17.84
C ILE A 66 10.37 -8.06 -18.37
N ALA A 67 10.11 -8.13 -19.68
CA ALA A 67 9.01 -7.44 -20.35
C ALA A 67 7.64 -7.60 -19.65
N PRO A 68 7.23 -8.77 -19.14
CA PRO A 68 5.95 -8.91 -18.43
C PRO A 68 5.80 -8.05 -17.17
N LEU A 69 6.92 -7.56 -16.60
CA LEU A 69 6.94 -6.76 -15.37
C LEU A 69 6.99 -5.24 -15.63
N VAL A 70 7.37 -4.81 -16.85
CA VAL A 70 7.54 -3.39 -17.18
C VAL A 70 6.18 -2.68 -17.31
N GLU A 71 5.20 -3.33 -17.94
CA GLU A 71 3.86 -2.75 -18.13
C GLU A 71 3.12 -2.52 -16.79
N PRO A 72 3.08 -3.48 -15.84
CA PRO A 72 2.55 -3.21 -14.51
C PRO A 72 3.19 -2.02 -13.81
N LEU A 73 4.52 -1.86 -13.91
CA LEU A 73 5.22 -0.68 -13.36
C LEU A 73 4.75 0.60 -14.06
N TYR A 74 4.70 0.62 -15.39
CA TYR A 74 4.22 1.78 -16.15
C TYR A 74 2.80 2.21 -15.76
N GLN A 75 1.88 1.24 -15.68
CA GLN A 75 0.50 1.50 -15.26
C GLN A 75 0.41 2.00 -13.82
N SER A 76 1.26 1.48 -12.94
CA SER A 76 1.30 1.95 -11.54
C SER A 76 1.72 3.41 -11.43
N TRP A 77 2.49 3.93 -12.39
CA TRP A 77 2.88 5.33 -12.52
C TRP A 77 1.92 6.16 -13.40
N GLY A 78 0.74 5.63 -13.73
CA GLY A 78 -0.31 6.35 -14.44
C GLY A 78 -0.31 6.19 -15.96
N GLY A 79 0.47 5.26 -16.50
CA GLY A 79 0.40 4.88 -17.92
C GLY A 79 0.57 6.07 -18.87
N GLY A 80 1.52 6.96 -18.58
CA GLY A 80 1.82 8.16 -19.39
C GLY A 80 0.86 9.33 -19.15
N SER A 81 -0.28 9.12 -18.48
CA SER A 81 -1.27 10.18 -18.20
C SER A 81 -0.93 11.05 -16.98
N ALA A 82 -0.05 10.56 -16.10
CA ALA A 82 0.45 11.28 -14.92
C ALA A 82 1.87 11.84 -15.17
N GLU A 83 2.70 11.89 -14.13
CA GLU A 83 4.02 12.55 -14.16
C GLU A 83 5.15 11.69 -14.74
N VAL A 84 4.86 10.49 -15.25
CA VAL A 84 5.88 9.56 -15.75
C VAL A 84 5.51 9.02 -17.12
N GLU A 85 6.48 9.00 -18.05
CA GLU A 85 6.37 8.35 -19.36
C GLU A 85 7.46 7.31 -19.55
N PHE A 86 7.13 6.18 -20.18
CA PHE A 86 8.09 5.14 -20.55
C PHE A 86 8.32 5.19 -22.06
N ILE A 87 9.55 4.99 -22.52
CA ILE A 87 9.85 4.86 -23.95
C ILE A 87 10.85 3.72 -24.13
N SER A 88 10.48 2.70 -24.90
CA SER A 88 11.42 1.64 -25.29
C SER A 88 12.14 2.02 -26.58
N LEU A 89 13.46 1.88 -26.59
CA LEU A 89 14.32 2.26 -27.70
C LEU A 89 15.15 1.05 -28.11
N SER A 90 15.01 0.61 -29.36
CA SER A 90 15.86 -0.45 -29.88
C SER A 90 17.30 0.02 -30.03
N ILE A 91 18.25 -0.86 -29.69
CA ILE A 91 19.69 -0.63 -29.91
C ILE A 91 20.23 -1.34 -31.15
N LYS A 92 19.36 -1.98 -31.94
CA LYS A 92 19.74 -2.85 -33.07
C LYS A 92 19.28 -2.27 -34.40
N ASN A 93 20.20 -2.17 -35.36
CA ASN A 93 19.92 -1.58 -36.67
C ASN A 93 18.95 -2.41 -37.54
N ASP A 94 18.81 -3.69 -37.24
CA ASP A 94 17.91 -4.62 -37.92
C ASP A 94 16.55 -4.78 -37.21
N ASP A 95 16.32 -4.07 -36.11
CA ASP A 95 15.11 -4.17 -35.29
C ASP A 95 14.21 -2.96 -35.56
N THR A 96 13.21 -3.15 -36.41
CA THR A 96 12.40 -2.07 -36.98
C THR A 96 11.20 -1.71 -36.10
N SER A 97 10.55 -0.58 -36.39
CA SER A 97 9.31 -0.16 -35.74
C SER A 97 8.20 -1.21 -35.90
N THR A 98 8.22 -2.01 -36.98
CA THR A 98 7.30 -3.15 -37.13
C THR A 98 7.60 -4.26 -36.12
N ASP A 99 8.89 -4.61 -35.94
CA ASP A 99 9.30 -5.63 -34.98
C ASP A 99 8.97 -5.19 -33.54
N VAL A 100 9.24 -3.93 -33.22
CA VAL A 100 8.91 -3.33 -31.91
C VAL A 100 7.40 -3.32 -31.67
N ALA A 101 6.57 -3.01 -32.68
CA ALA A 101 5.12 -3.09 -32.56
C ALA A 101 4.65 -4.52 -32.21
N ILE A 102 5.24 -5.53 -32.86
CA ILE A 102 4.92 -6.94 -32.59
C ILE A 102 5.34 -7.33 -31.16
N PHE A 103 6.54 -6.95 -30.73
CA PHE A 103 7.02 -7.19 -29.38
C PHE A 103 6.07 -6.59 -28.34
N LYS A 104 5.69 -5.32 -28.51
CA LYS A 104 4.74 -4.64 -27.62
C LYS A 104 3.40 -5.37 -27.58
N ALA A 105 2.86 -5.78 -28.72
CA ALA A 105 1.61 -6.52 -28.78
C ALA A 105 1.70 -7.88 -28.06
N ASN A 106 2.83 -8.57 -28.13
CA ASN A 106 3.05 -9.86 -27.46
C ASN A 106 3.07 -9.74 -25.93
N TYR A 107 3.57 -8.63 -25.39
CA TYR A 107 3.67 -8.40 -23.94
C TYR A 107 2.59 -7.45 -23.39
N GLY A 108 1.70 -6.94 -24.24
CA GLY A 108 0.67 -5.98 -23.86
C GLY A 108 1.19 -4.60 -23.49
N HIS A 109 2.37 -4.21 -23.98
CA HIS A 109 3.00 -2.93 -23.68
C HIS A 109 2.25 -1.78 -24.34
N THR A 110 1.87 -0.78 -23.54
CA THR A 110 1.10 0.39 -24.01
C THR A 110 1.95 1.64 -24.22
N PHE A 111 3.10 1.75 -23.55
CA PHE A 111 4.04 2.86 -23.68
C PHE A 111 4.73 2.94 -25.07
N PRO A 112 5.16 4.11 -25.56
CA PRO A 112 5.88 4.27 -26.83
C PRO A 112 7.06 3.30 -27.01
N GLY A 113 7.21 2.77 -28.23
CA GLY A 113 8.34 1.91 -28.60
C GLY A 113 8.90 2.28 -29.96
N VAL A 114 10.21 2.36 -30.06
CA VAL A 114 10.90 2.97 -31.21
C VAL A 114 11.90 1.97 -31.80
N GLY A 115 11.71 1.60 -33.07
CA GLY A 115 12.67 0.79 -33.83
C GLY A 115 13.79 1.62 -34.45
N ALA A 116 14.72 0.97 -35.15
CA ALA A 116 15.88 1.62 -35.77
C ALA A 116 15.49 2.72 -36.78
N ASP A 117 14.46 2.45 -37.59
CA ASP A 117 13.86 3.36 -38.57
C ASP A 117 13.08 4.52 -37.94
N GLY A 118 12.77 4.44 -36.64
CA GLY A 118 12.17 5.51 -35.84
C GLY A 118 13.19 6.45 -35.17
N GLY A 119 14.50 6.26 -35.40
CA GLY A 119 15.54 7.12 -34.82
C GLY A 119 16.02 6.69 -33.43
N SER A 120 15.74 5.46 -32.99
CA SER A 120 16.17 4.95 -31.67
C SER A 120 17.70 4.88 -31.50
N LEU A 121 18.46 4.51 -32.53
CA LEU A 121 19.92 4.35 -32.44
C LEU A 121 20.66 5.63 -32.00
N PRO A 122 20.47 6.81 -32.64
CA PRO A 122 21.09 8.03 -32.16
C PRO A 122 20.58 8.45 -30.78
N ALA A 123 19.32 8.18 -30.42
CA ALA A 123 18.78 8.48 -29.10
C ALA A 123 19.41 7.61 -27.99
N CYS A 124 19.78 6.36 -28.28
CA CYS A 124 20.42 5.46 -27.31
C CYS A 124 21.92 5.70 -27.13
N LEU A 125 22.60 6.29 -28.12
CA LEU A 125 24.06 6.39 -28.15
C LEU A 125 24.67 7.08 -26.92
N PRO A 126 24.12 8.18 -26.37
CA PRO A 126 24.66 8.83 -25.17
C PRO A 126 24.71 7.92 -23.94
N TYR A 127 23.80 6.95 -23.87
CA TYR A 127 23.65 6.03 -22.75
C TYR A 127 24.48 4.75 -22.90
N GLN A 128 25.17 4.56 -24.04
CA GLN A 128 26.03 3.40 -24.31
C GLN A 128 27.53 3.72 -24.31
N ASN A 129 27.90 5.01 -24.29
CA ASN A 129 29.28 5.46 -24.51
C ASN A 129 30.10 5.69 -23.22
N GLY A 130 29.53 5.37 -22.05
CA GLY A 130 30.18 5.57 -20.75
C GLY A 130 29.91 6.92 -20.07
N THR A 131 29.14 7.83 -20.68
CA THR A 131 28.89 9.18 -20.13
C THR A 131 28.16 9.15 -18.78
N TYR A 132 27.17 8.26 -18.65
CA TYR A 132 26.29 8.15 -17.47
C TYR A 132 26.62 6.95 -16.58
N GLY A 133 27.40 6.00 -17.09
CA GLY A 133 27.74 4.77 -16.42
C GLY A 133 28.23 3.70 -17.38
N LEU A 134 28.68 2.57 -16.83
CA LEU A 134 29.14 1.43 -17.62
C LEU A 134 27.94 0.72 -18.23
N PHE A 135 27.92 0.59 -19.56
CA PHE A 135 26.89 -0.14 -20.27
C PHE A 135 27.19 -1.65 -20.26
N PHE A 136 26.34 -2.43 -19.59
CA PHE A 136 26.51 -3.89 -19.46
C PHE A 136 25.66 -4.71 -20.44
N GLY A 137 24.95 -4.05 -21.35
CA GLY A 137 24.00 -4.69 -22.27
C GLY A 137 22.55 -4.55 -21.80
N THR A 138 21.63 -5.11 -22.60
CA THR A 138 20.20 -4.89 -22.45
C THR A 138 19.51 -5.97 -21.58
N PRO A 139 18.33 -5.69 -21.00
CA PRO A 139 17.68 -4.37 -20.94
C PRO A 139 18.50 -3.42 -20.08
N THR A 140 18.57 -2.15 -20.46
CA THR A 140 19.14 -1.06 -19.63
C THR A 140 18.06 -0.03 -19.42
N PHE A 141 17.79 0.33 -18.17
CA PHE A 141 16.83 1.39 -17.84
C PHE A 141 17.56 2.70 -17.59
N VAL A 142 16.97 3.80 -18.02
CA VAL A 142 17.49 5.15 -17.77
C VAL A 142 16.34 6.00 -17.27
N VAL A 143 16.40 6.44 -16.02
CA VAL A 143 15.39 7.32 -15.43
C VAL A 143 15.88 8.76 -15.50
N ILE A 144 15.09 9.63 -16.13
CA ILE A 144 15.44 11.02 -16.41
C ILE A 144 14.44 11.93 -15.70
N ALA A 145 14.90 12.70 -14.73
CA ALA A 145 14.07 13.65 -13.99
C ALA A 145 13.76 14.90 -14.83
N PRO A 146 12.75 15.72 -14.45
CA PRO A 146 12.39 16.94 -15.17
C PRO A 146 13.53 17.95 -15.36
N ASP A 147 14.50 17.98 -14.44
CA ASP A 147 15.68 18.84 -14.52
C ASP A 147 16.77 18.31 -15.49
N GLY A 148 16.54 17.16 -16.11
CA GLY A 148 17.46 16.48 -17.01
C GLY A 148 18.51 15.62 -16.30
N SER A 149 18.49 15.52 -14.97
CA SER A 149 19.36 14.59 -14.25
C SER A 149 19.02 13.13 -14.58
N VAL A 150 20.03 12.28 -14.61
CA VAL A 150 19.92 10.89 -15.09
C VAL A 150 20.33 9.93 -13.99
N ASN A 151 19.45 8.98 -13.66
CA ASN A 151 19.77 7.77 -12.92
C ASN A 151 19.92 6.62 -13.93
N PHE A 152 21.15 6.17 -14.12
CA PHE A 152 21.53 5.23 -15.17
C PHE A 152 21.61 3.79 -14.66
N ASP A 153 20.91 2.89 -15.34
CA ASP A 153 20.83 1.45 -15.09
C ASP A 153 20.54 1.07 -13.62
N PRO A 154 19.46 1.60 -12.99
CA PRO A 154 19.04 1.12 -11.68
C PRO A 154 18.68 -0.37 -11.80
N ARG A 155 19.49 -1.22 -11.16
CA ARG A 155 19.48 -2.67 -11.39
C ARG A 155 19.56 -3.47 -10.09
N GLY A 156 18.76 -4.53 -10.02
CA GLY A 156 18.75 -5.49 -8.93
C GLY A 156 19.36 -6.84 -9.30
N PRO A 157 19.50 -7.76 -8.34
CA PRO A 157 20.05 -9.11 -8.57
C PRO A 157 19.18 -10.01 -9.46
N ASN A 158 17.93 -9.62 -9.74
CA ASN A 158 16.99 -10.33 -10.61
C ASN A 158 16.01 -9.34 -11.24
N GLN A 159 15.05 -9.83 -12.04
CA GLN A 159 14.08 -9.00 -12.77
C GLN A 159 13.16 -8.21 -11.84
N SER A 160 12.59 -8.85 -10.81
CA SER A 160 11.72 -8.16 -9.84
C SER A 160 12.48 -7.05 -9.12
N ALA A 161 13.68 -7.35 -8.60
CA ALA A 161 14.48 -6.36 -7.91
C ALA A 161 15.01 -5.25 -8.83
N THR A 162 15.10 -5.50 -10.13
CA THR A 162 15.41 -4.47 -11.14
C THR A 162 14.22 -3.53 -11.32
N ILE A 163 13.00 -4.07 -11.41
CA ILE A 163 11.76 -3.26 -11.44
C ILE A 163 11.64 -2.42 -10.17
N ASP A 164 11.89 -2.99 -8.99
CA ASP A 164 11.89 -2.25 -7.72
C ASP A 164 12.95 -1.12 -7.73
N SER A 165 14.12 -1.37 -8.33
CA SER A 165 15.19 -0.36 -8.43
C SER A 165 14.81 0.78 -9.38
N VAL A 166 14.18 0.46 -10.52
CA VAL A 166 13.63 1.45 -11.45
C VAL A 166 12.53 2.25 -10.76
N ASP A 167 11.66 1.58 -9.99
CA ASP A 167 10.57 2.22 -9.26
C ASP A 167 11.07 3.27 -8.26
N VAL A 168 12.05 2.89 -7.43
CA VAL A 168 12.71 3.80 -6.49
C VAL A 168 13.40 4.95 -7.22
N ALA A 169 14.02 4.68 -8.38
CA ALA A 169 14.66 5.72 -9.18
C ALA A 169 13.65 6.73 -9.74
N ILE A 170 12.44 6.29 -10.13
CA ILE A 170 11.34 7.18 -10.54
C ILE A 170 10.87 8.01 -9.35
N ALA A 171 10.60 7.40 -8.19
CA ALA A 171 10.17 8.14 -7.00
C ALA A 171 11.21 9.20 -6.57
N ALA A 172 12.50 8.89 -6.73
CA ALA A 172 13.59 9.80 -6.39
C ALA A 172 13.67 11.06 -7.28
N THR A 173 12.98 11.11 -8.43
CA THR A 173 12.87 12.32 -9.24
C THR A 173 11.88 13.33 -8.66
N GLY A 174 11.10 12.93 -7.67
CA GLY A 174 9.99 13.71 -7.11
C GLY A 174 8.67 13.53 -7.86
N ALA A 175 8.59 12.61 -8.83
CA ALA A 175 7.34 12.29 -9.50
C ALA A 175 6.29 11.76 -8.50
N ALA A 176 5.07 12.29 -8.59
CA ALA A 176 3.93 11.84 -7.82
C ALA A 176 3.22 10.70 -8.56
N ARG A 177 3.07 9.57 -7.86
CA ARG A 177 2.27 8.45 -8.36
C ARG A 177 0.79 8.82 -8.26
N PRO A 178 -0.03 8.60 -9.31
CA PRO A 178 -1.44 8.94 -9.23
C PRO A 178 -2.19 8.01 -8.26
N PRO A 179 -3.26 8.50 -7.60
CA PRO A 179 -4.16 7.65 -6.86
C PRO A 179 -4.80 6.60 -7.76
N VAL A 180 -5.01 5.40 -7.22
CA VAL A 180 -5.70 4.32 -7.92
C VAL A 180 -7.13 4.18 -7.45
N ALA A 181 -8.04 3.98 -8.40
CA ALA A 181 -9.40 3.61 -8.09
C ALA A 181 -9.42 2.23 -7.44
N PHE A 182 -10.00 2.15 -6.25
CA PHE A 182 -9.93 0.96 -5.41
C PHE A 182 -11.29 0.61 -4.82
N THR A 183 -11.60 -0.68 -4.75
CA THR A 183 -12.79 -1.18 -4.06
C THR A 183 -12.34 -1.88 -2.78
N VAL A 184 -12.72 -1.31 -1.65
CA VAL A 184 -12.56 -1.96 -0.35
C VAL A 184 -13.84 -2.75 -0.08
N GLY A 185 -13.70 -4.00 0.36
CA GLY A 185 -14.84 -4.82 0.76
C GLY A 185 -14.45 -6.02 1.61
N GLY A 186 -15.47 -6.67 2.14
CA GLY A 186 -15.31 -7.84 2.99
C GLY A 186 -16.62 -8.19 3.69
N SER A 187 -16.50 -8.95 4.77
CA SER A 187 -17.66 -9.44 5.52
C SER A 187 -17.54 -9.15 7.00
N VAL A 188 -18.70 -8.98 7.65
CA VAL A 188 -18.81 -8.82 9.09
C VAL A 188 -19.74 -9.89 9.62
N ASN A 189 -19.22 -10.75 10.49
CA ASN A 189 -19.97 -11.88 11.05
C ASN A 189 -19.74 -11.99 12.57
N THR A 190 -20.61 -12.71 13.26
CA THR A 190 -20.38 -13.16 14.63
C THR A 190 -19.29 -14.25 14.68
N PRO A 191 -18.75 -14.57 15.87
CA PRO A 191 -17.87 -15.73 16.04
C PRO A 191 -18.44 -17.07 15.52
N GLN A 192 -19.76 -17.28 15.48
CA GLN A 192 -20.36 -18.47 14.82
C GLN A 192 -20.52 -18.36 13.30
N GLY A 193 -20.25 -17.18 12.73
CA GLY A 193 -20.35 -16.94 11.28
C GLY A 193 -21.70 -16.39 10.83
N ASP A 194 -22.57 -15.99 11.76
CA ASP A 194 -23.83 -15.32 11.39
C ASP A 194 -23.56 -13.89 10.93
N PRO A 195 -24.19 -13.42 9.84
CA PRO A 195 -23.91 -12.11 9.28
C PRO A 195 -24.43 -10.98 10.19
N ILE A 196 -23.63 -9.93 10.35
CA ILE A 196 -24.04 -8.73 11.09
C ILE A 196 -24.36 -7.60 10.10
N ASN A 197 -25.61 -7.12 10.13
CA ASN A 197 -26.11 -6.04 9.30
C ASN A 197 -25.85 -4.67 9.97
N GLY A 198 -25.68 -3.62 9.17
CA GLY A 198 -25.63 -2.24 9.65
C GLY A 198 -24.31 -1.85 10.30
N VAL A 199 -23.23 -2.60 10.07
CA VAL A 199 -21.90 -2.27 10.58
C VAL A 199 -21.25 -1.28 9.62
N ALA A 200 -20.85 -0.12 10.12
CA ALA A 200 -20.10 0.86 9.36
C ALA A 200 -18.61 0.52 9.40
N VAL A 201 -18.00 0.30 8.25
CA VAL A 201 -16.55 0.08 8.10
C VAL A 201 -15.96 1.32 7.47
N ASN A 202 -15.11 2.02 8.22
CA ASN A 202 -14.52 3.28 7.82
C ASN A 202 -13.05 3.10 7.48
N LEU A 203 -12.62 3.81 6.44
CA LEU A 203 -11.21 4.05 6.17
C LEU A 203 -10.78 5.34 6.87
N LEU A 204 -9.86 5.25 7.83
CA LEU A 204 -9.57 6.34 8.76
C LEU A 204 -8.83 7.51 8.11
N GLU A 205 -7.96 7.24 7.13
CA GLU A 205 -7.14 8.26 6.47
C GLU A 205 -7.94 9.09 5.46
N ILE A 206 -9.09 8.61 4.99
CA ILE A 206 -9.89 9.26 3.95
C ILE A 206 -11.31 9.51 4.46
N SER A 207 -11.55 10.73 4.93
CA SER A 207 -12.87 11.19 5.39
C SER A 207 -13.97 10.86 4.37
N GLY A 208 -15.05 10.23 4.85
CA GLY A 208 -16.21 9.87 4.02
C GLY A 208 -16.07 8.55 3.24
N SER A 209 -14.88 7.91 3.25
CA SER A 209 -14.71 6.56 2.72
C SER A 209 -15.23 5.53 3.73
N THR A 210 -16.49 5.12 3.56
CA THR A 210 -17.17 4.18 4.45
C THR A 210 -18.09 3.24 3.66
N GLY A 211 -18.25 2.02 4.15
CA GLY A 211 -19.23 1.06 3.65
C GLY A 211 -20.02 0.45 4.80
N THR A 212 -21.31 0.25 4.59
CA THR A 212 -22.19 -0.38 5.58
C THR A 212 -22.47 -1.82 5.18
N SER A 213 -22.33 -2.75 6.12
CA SER A 213 -22.69 -4.15 5.88
C SER A 213 -24.19 -4.31 5.64
N GLY A 214 -24.54 -5.11 4.64
CA GLY A 214 -25.92 -5.46 4.34
C GLY A 214 -26.43 -6.67 5.15
N PRO A 215 -27.63 -7.19 4.82
CA PRO A 215 -28.22 -8.36 5.50
C PRO A 215 -27.39 -9.65 5.40
N THR A 216 -26.48 -9.75 4.44
CA THR A 216 -25.57 -10.89 4.26
C THR A 216 -24.20 -10.67 4.93
N GLY A 217 -24.04 -9.60 5.72
CA GLY A 217 -22.79 -9.22 6.38
C GLY A 217 -21.75 -8.62 5.44
N GLN A 218 -22.00 -8.62 4.12
CA GLN A 218 -21.07 -8.08 3.12
C GLN A 218 -21.13 -6.55 3.09
N TYR A 219 -19.98 -5.92 2.98
CA TYR A 219 -19.83 -4.48 2.74
C TYR A 219 -18.85 -4.24 1.58
N SER A 220 -19.05 -3.13 0.87
CA SER A 220 -18.09 -2.65 -0.12
C SER A 220 -18.25 -1.17 -0.37
N PHE A 221 -17.16 -0.46 -0.63
CA PHE A 221 -17.17 0.92 -1.08
C PHE A 221 -15.98 1.20 -1.99
N ASN A 222 -16.16 2.17 -2.89
CA ASN A 222 -15.09 2.61 -3.79
C ASN A 222 -14.42 3.85 -3.21
N THR A 223 -13.10 3.93 -3.37
CA THR A 223 -12.28 5.07 -2.94
C THR A 223 -11.08 5.24 -3.88
N GLN A 224 -10.27 6.26 -3.64
CA GLN A 224 -9.01 6.50 -4.35
C GLN A 224 -7.88 6.38 -3.34
N LEU A 225 -6.93 5.48 -3.61
CA LEU A 225 -5.81 5.20 -2.70
C LEU A 225 -4.49 5.57 -3.35
N GLU A 226 -3.62 6.18 -2.58
CA GLU A 226 -2.19 6.31 -2.90
C GLU A 226 -1.53 4.94 -2.79
N TYR A 227 -0.66 4.63 -3.74
CA TYR A 227 -0.09 3.29 -3.87
C TYR A 227 0.82 2.89 -2.69
N ASP A 228 1.61 3.84 -2.20
CA ASP A 228 2.66 3.63 -1.18
C ASP A 228 2.20 3.99 0.24
N GLN A 229 0.91 4.29 0.41
CA GLN A 229 0.34 4.63 1.71
C GLN A 229 -0.19 3.37 2.41
N LEU A 230 0.06 3.30 3.73
CA LEU A 230 -0.61 2.34 4.61
C LEU A 230 -1.95 2.92 5.07
N TYR A 231 -2.99 2.11 4.98
CA TYR A 231 -4.37 2.45 5.28
C TYR A 231 -4.91 1.63 6.45
N THR A 232 -5.82 2.24 7.23
CA THR A 232 -6.43 1.62 8.40
C THR A 232 -7.94 1.56 8.25
N LEU A 233 -8.50 0.35 8.32
CA LEU A 233 -9.93 0.13 8.45
C LEU A 233 -10.32 -0.06 9.90
N GLN A 234 -11.50 0.44 10.26
CA GLN A 234 -12.14 0.21 11.55
C GLN A 234 -13.64 0.02 11.36
N ALA A 235 -14.19 -1.04 11.96
CA ALA A 235 -15.61 -1.30 12.00
C ALA A 235 -16.25 -0.77 13.28
N GLN A 236 -17.47 -0.24 13.18
CA GLN A 236 -18.24 0.28 14.30
C GLN A 236 -19.74 0.02 14.11
N LYS A 237 -20.44 -0.22 15.22
CA LYS A 237 -21.90 -0.35 15.28
C LYS A 237 -22.39 0.02 16.67
N THR A 238 -23.43 0.84 16.75
CA THR A 238 -24.02 1.31 18.01
C THR A 238 -25.43 0.76 18.20
N GLY A 239 -25.94 0.83 19.44
CA GLY A 239 -27.32 0.46 19.77
C GLY A 239 -27.54 -1.03 20.07
N GLY A 240 -28.80 -1.40 20.32
CA GLY A 240 -29.19 -2.80 20.55
C GLY A 240 -28.49 -3.47 21.73
N SER A 241 -28.11 -2.75 22.79
CA SER A 241 -27.26 -3.28 23.88
C SER A 241 -27.79 -4.54 24.56
N ARG A 242 -29.12 -4.73 24.59
CA ARG A 242 -29.78 -5.92 25.15
C ARG A 242 -29.83 -7.14 24.22
N ASN A 243 -29.44 -6.99 22.95
CA ASN A 243 -29.46 -8.08 21.97
C ASN A 243 -28.50 -9.20 22.42
N GLY A 244 -28.96 -10.45 22.45
CA GLY A 244 -28.20 -11.62 22.94
C GLY A 244 -28.05 -11.72 24.46
N VAL A 245 -27.92 -10.60 25.17
CA VAL A 245 -27.61 -10.58 26.62
C VAL A 245 -28.73 -11.20 27.47
N SER A 246 -28.43 -12.30 28.14
CA SER A 246 -29.38 -13.08 28.94
C SER A 246 -28.86 -13.45 30.33
N THR A 247 -29.71 -14.07 31.16
CA THR A 247 -29.27 -14.63 32.45
C THR A 247 -28.36 -15.85 32.30
N HIS A 248 -28.33 -16.48 31.11
CA HIS A 248 -27.39 -17.54 30.81
C HIS A 248 -25.96 -16.99 30.71
N ASP A 249 -25.77 -15.83 30.09
CA ASP A 249 -24.48 -15.14 30.02
C ASP A 249 -23.95 -14.80 31.40
N LEU A 250 -24.81 -14.26 32.28
CA LEU A 250 -24.45 -14.00 33.67
C LEU A 250 -23.94 -15.25 34.40
N LEU A 251 -24.55 -16.42 34.13
CA LEU A 251 -24.12 -17.69 34.69
C LEU A 251 -22.74 -18.10 34.16
N LEU A 252 -22.50 -17.96 32.85
CA LEU A 252 -21.22 -18.29 32.23
C LEU A 252 -20.10 -17.38 32.74
N ILE A 253 -20.32 -16.06 32.78
CA ILE A 253 -19.38 -15.07 33.33
C ILE A 253 -19.13 -15.33 34.82
N SER A 254 -20.16 -15.66 35.60
CA SER A 254 -19.99 -16.00 37.02
C SER A 254 -19.11 -17.24 37.21
N ARG A 255 -19.28 -18.28 36.38
CA ARG A 255 -18.43 -19.49 36.42
C ARG A 255 -16.99 -19.20 36.03
N HIS A 256 -16.78 -18.26 35.10
CA HIS A 256 -15.46 -17.75 34.73
C HIS A 256 -14.78 -17.06 35.93
N ILE A 257 -15.46 -16.09 36.55
CA ILE A 257 -14.94 -15.33 37.72
C ILE A 257 -14.59 -16.27 38.88
N LEU A 258 -15.40 -17.30 39.11
CA LEU A 258 -15.19 -18.27 40.19
C LEU A 258 -14.12 -19.35 39.85
N GLY A 259 -13.59 -19.36 38.62
CA GLY A 259 -12.62 -20.37 38.17
C GLY A 259 -13.21 -21.78 38.01
N VAL A 260 -14.54 -21.93 38.05
CA VAL A 260 -15.23 -23.23 37.92
C VAL A 260 -15.25 -23.70 36.47
N ALA A 261 -15.40 -22.77 35.53
CA ALA A 261 -15.25 -23.01 34.11
C ALA A 261 -14.74 -21.72 33.44
N PRO A 262 -13.41 -21.47 33.48
CA PRO A 262 -12.81 -20.33 32.80
C PRO A 262 -13.08 -20.34 31.30
N PHE A 263 -13.01 -19.15 30.69
CA PHE A 263 -13.13 -19.01 29.24
C PHE A 263 -11.78 -19.34 28.61
N ASN A 264 -11.81 -20.05 27.49
CA ASN A 264 -10.61 -20.45 26.75
C ASN A 264 -10.41 -19.63 25.46
N ASN A 265 -11.30 -18.68 25.19
CA ASN A 265 -11.29 -17.82 24.01
C ASN A 265 -11.23 -16.35 24.48
N PRO A 266 -10.24 -15.55 24.01
CA PRO A 266 -10.13 -14.13 24.36
C PRO A 266 -11.39 -13.33 24.01
N LEU A 267 -12.11 -13.70 22.95
CA LEU A 267 -13.33 -13.01 22.54
C LEU A 267 -14.43 -13.06 23.62
N GLN A 268 -14.54 -14.18 24.34
CA GLN A 268 -15.49 -14.30 25.46
C GLN A 268 -15.05 -13.46 26.66
N VAL A 269 -13.73 -13.35 26.89
CA VAL A 269 -13.17 -12.50 27.96
C VAL A 269 -13.48 -11.02 27.67
N ILE A 270 -13.27 -10.57 26.42
CA ILE A 270 -13.61 -9.21 25.98
C ILE A 270 -15.11 -8.94 26.11
N ALA A 271 -15.96 -9.86 25.64
CA ALA A 271 -17.41 -9.73 25.72
C ALA A 271 -17.92 -9.68 27.18
N SER A 272 -17.14 -10.13 28.16
CA SER A 272 -17.53 -10.15 29.58
C SER A 272 -17.29 -8.82 30.31
N ASP A 273 -16.47 -7.93 29.77
CA ASP A 273 -16.14 -6.62 30.36
C ASP A 273 -17.21 -5.59 29.97
N ALA A 274 -18.27 -5.55 30.78
CA ALA A 274 -19.47 -4.77 30.50
C ALA A 274 -19.31 -3.28 30.85
N ASN A 275 -18.37 -2.95 31.74
CA ASN A 275 -18.08 -1.57 32.13
C ASN A 275 -16.83 -1.00 31.43
N ARG A 276 -16.13 -1.79 30.59
CA ARG A 276 -14.88 -1.47 29.89
C ARG A 276 -13.77 -1.00 30.83
N ASP A 277 -13.64 -1.62 32.00
CA ASP A 277 -12.54 -1.34 32.93
C ASP A 277 -11.32 -2.27 32.74
N SER A 278 -11.35 -3.08 31.68
CA SER A 278 -10.33 -4.07 31.31
C SER A 278 -10.19 -5.18 32.33
N LYS A 279 -11.28 -5.55 33.00
CA LYS A 279 -11.33 -6.67 33.95
C LYS A 279 -12.68 -7.38 33.85
N VAL A 280 -12.68 -8.68 34.19
CA VAL A 280 -13.92 -9.45 34.36
C VAL A 280 -14.17 -9.65 35.84
N THR A 281 -15.16 -8.95 36.38
CA THR A 281 -15.47 -8.93 37.81
C THR A 281 -16.96 -9.07 38.07
N THR A 282 -17.35 -9.15 39.34
CA THR A 282 -18.77 -9.13 39.73
C THR A 282 -19.46 -7.81 39.39
N LEU A 283 -18.70 -6.73 39.14
CA LEU A 283 -19.28 -5.45 38.75
C LEU A 283 -19.89 -5.53 37.34
N ASP A 284 -19.27 -6.27 36.43
CA ASP A 284 -19.80 -6.54 35.08
C ASP A 284 -21.17 -7.22 35.14
N LEU A 285 -21.30 -8.23 36.02
CA LEU A 285 -22.56 -8.91 36.26
C LEU A 285 -23.66 -7.95 36.75
N ILE A 286 -23.30 -6.91 37.52
CA ILE A 286 -24.27 -5.90 37.99
C ILE A 286 -24.76 -5.06 36.82
N TYR A 287 -23.85 -4.59 35.95
CA TYR A 287 -24.21 -3.81 34.75
C TYR A 287 -25.09 -4.62 33.81
N LEU A 288 -24.69 -5.84 33.46
CA LEU A 288 -25.46 -6.72 32.58
C LEU A 288 -26.84 -7.08 33.17
N ARG A 289 -26.92 -7.31 34.50
CA ARG A 289 -28.21 -7.55 35.15
C ARG A 289 -29.13 -6.33 35.08
N ARG A 290 -28.60 -5.12 35.28
CA ARG A 290 -29.39 -3.87 35.16
C ARG A 290 -29.88 -3.68 33.72
N LEU A 291 -29.04 -4.01 32.73
CA LEU A 291 -29.38 -3.99 31.31
C LEU A 291 -30.50 -4.98 30.96
N ILE A 292 -30.43 -6.22 31.44
CA ILE A 292 -31.48 -7.25 31.25
C ILE A 292 -32.81 -6.77 31.84
N LEU A 293 -32.77 -6.19 33.05
CA LEU A 293 -33.95 -5.67 33.76
C LEU A 293 -34.50 -4.38 33.15
N GLY A 294 -33.83 -3.78 32.15
CA GLY A 294 -34.23 -2.52 31.54
C GLY A 294 -34.09 -1.32 32.49
N ILE A 295 -33.30 -1.45 33.55
CA ILE A 295 -32.92 -0.34 34.43
C ILE A 295 -31.96 0.59 33.67
N ASP A 296 -31.01 -0.01 32.96
CA ASP A 296 -30.15 0.67 32.00
C ASP A 296 -30.54 0.23 30.58
N THR A 297 -30.59 1.16 29.64
CA THR A 297 -30.84 0.87 28.22
C THR A 297 -29.55 0.71 27.41
N GLU A 298 -28.43 1.19 27.96
CA GLU A 298 -27.10 1.19 27.34
C GLU A 298 -26.02 0.90 28.39
N LEU A 299 -24.87 0.40 27.93
CA LEU A 299 -23.70 0.16 28.78
C LEU A 299 -22.83 1.42 28.78
N ASN A 300 -23.02 2.29 29.78
CA ASN A 300 -22.18 3.47 30.07
C ASN A 300 -21.90 4.40 28.85
N GLY A 301 -22.81 4.50 27.89
CA GLY A 301 -22.66 5.37 26.71
C GLY A 301 -21.60 4.90 25.70
N GLN A 302 -21.23 3.62 25.75
CA GLN A 302 -20.22 3.03 24.86
C GLN A 302 -20.85 2.16 23.77
N GLU A 303 -20.06 1.86 22.75
CA GLU A 303 -20.48 0.94 21.68
C GLU A 303 -20.75 -0.45 22.28
N SER A 304 -21.88 -1.01 21.93
CA SER A 304 -22.32 -2.31 22.42
C SER A 304 -21.73 -3.49 21.62
N TRP A 305 -21.07 -3.17 20.51
CA TRP A 305 -20.34 -4.10 19.66
C TRP A 305 -18.86 -3.73 19.66
N ILE A 306 -18.01 -4.74 19.60
CA ILE A 306 -16.58 -4.61 19.36
C ILE A 306 -16.26 -5.45 18.13
N PHE A 307 -15.50 -4.89 17.20
CA PHE A 307 -15.09 -5.60 16.00
C PHE A 307 -13.61 -5.91 16.05
N ILE A 308 -13.27 -7.16 15.78
CA ILE A 308 -11.90 -7.66 15.80
C ILE A 308 -11.55 -8.22 14.42
N ASN A 309 -10.32 -8.00 13.97
CA ASN A 309 -9.77 -8.67 12.80
C ASN A 309 -9.68 -10.19 13.07
N PRO A 310 -10.33 -11.05 12.26
CA PRO A 310 -10.33 -12.51 12.47
C PRO A 310 -8.93 -13.14 12.44
N ASP A 311 -7.98 -12.52 11.72
CA ASP A 311 -6.61 -13.03 11.62
C ASP A 311 -5.72 -12.57 12.80
N TYR A 312 -6.24 -11.70 13.68
CA TYR A 312 -5.49 -11.19 14.82
C TYR A 312 -5.17 -12.28 15.84
N GLN A 313 -3.89 -12.38 16.22
CA GLN A 313 -3.42 -13.29 17.24
C GLN A 313 -3.07 -12.50 18.51
N PHE A 314 -3.87 -12.65 19.56
CA PHE A 314 -3.62 -12.04 20.86
C PHE A 314 -2.33 -12.60 21.48
N GLN A 315 -1.44 -11.71 21.93
CA GLN A 315 -0.19 -12.10 22.59
C GLN A 315 -0.46 -12.78 23.93
N ASN A 316 -1.46 -12.28 24.66
CA ASN A 316 -1.94 -12.90 25.89
C ASN A 316 -3.46 -13.14 25.82
N PRO A 317 -3.91 -14.33 25.36
CA PRO A 317 -5.33 -14.64 25.26
C PRO A 317 -6.10 -14.60 26.59
N ALA A 318 -5.41 -14.66 27.72
CA ALA A 318 -6.02 -14.57 29.05
C ALA A 318 -6.21 -13.11 29.54
N ASP A 319 -5.54 -12.15 28.91
CA ASP A 319 -5.66 -10.70 29.19
C ASP A 319 -5.65 -9.91 27.86
N PRO A 320 -6.72 -10.01 27.05
CA PRO A 320 -6.75 -9.46 25.70
C PRO A 320 -7.08 -7.95 25.64
N PHE A 321 -7.39 -7.32 26.77
CA PHE A 321 -7.97 -5.96 26.81
C PHE A 321 -7.07 -4.87 26.21
N PRO A 322 -5.75 -4.82 26.47
CA PRO A 322 -4.89 -3.79 25.90
C PRO A 322 -4.94 -3.79 24.36
N GLU A 323 -4.94 -4.99 23.79
CA GLU A 323 -4.96 -5.24 22.35
C GLU A 323 -6.35 -5.00 21.75
N ALA A 324 -7.42 -5.34 22.48
CA ALA A 324 -8.81 -5.19 22.06
C ALA A 324 -9.30 -3.72 22.04
N TYR A 325 -8.97 -2.92 23.06
CA TYR A 325 -9.52 -1.56 23.21
C TYR A 325 -8.62 -0.46 22.65
N SER A 326 -7.31 -0.64 22.78
CA SER A 326 -6.33 0.39 22.41
C SER A 326 -5.31 -0.08 21.38
N GLY A 327 -5.26 -1.38 21.11
CA GLY A 327 -4.32 -1.98 20.19
C GLY A 327 -4.90 -2.20 18.80
N ASP A 328 -4.23 -3.11 18.09
CA ASP A 328 -4.45 -3.35 16.67
C ASP A 328 -5.52 -4.41 16.40
N ALA A 329 -6.05 -5.08 17.43
CA ALA A 329 -7.05 -6.12 17.25
C ALA A 329 -8.33 -5.57 16.59
N GLY A 330 -8.70 -4.32 16.90
CA GLY A 330 -9.86 -3.64 16.33
C GLY A 330 -9.58 -2.90 15.01
N LYS A 331 -8.46 -3.18 14.35
CA LYS A 331 -8.03 -2.50 13.11
C LYS A 331 -7.57 -3.51 12.07
N VAL A 332 -7.74 -3.15 10.79
CA VAL A 332 -7.11 -3.87 9.67
C VAL A 332 -6.22 -2.89 8.91
N PHE A 333 -4.94 -3.23 8.78
CA PHE A 333 -3.96 -2.43 8.05
C PHE A 333 -3.71 -3.05 6.68
N PHE A 334 -3.68 -2.22 5.63
CA PHE A 334 -3.40 -2.70 4.28
C PHE A 334 -2.74 -1.62 3.40
N SER A 335 -2.11 -2.07 2.32
CA SER A 335 -1.67 -1.23 1.20
C SER A 335 -2.31 -1.75 -0.09
N VAL A 336 -2.25 -0.97 -1.17
CA VAL A 336 -2.82 -1.35 -2.48
C VAL A 336 -2.25 -2.68 -2.98
N GLN A 337 -0.94 -2.92 -2.81
CA GLN A 337 -0.27 -4.14 -3.28
C GLN A 337 -0.54 -5.39 -2.44
N GLY A 338 -0.89 -5.21 -1.16
CA GLY A 338 -1.09 -6.30 -0.21
C GLY A 338 -2.55 -6.53 0.18
N TYR A 339 -3.50 -5.95 -0.55
CA TYR A 339 -4.89 -5.97 -0.12
C TYR A 339 -5.52 -7.36 -0.24
N ALA A 340 -6.08 -7.82 0.88
CA ALA A 340 -7.04 -8.91 0.93
C ALA A 340 -8.39 -8.37 1.43
N PRO A 341 -9.53 -8.91 0.95
CA PRO A 341 -10.85 -8.56 1.48
C PRO A 341 -10.85 -8.61 3.00
N SER A 342 -11.24 -7.49 3.63
CA SER A 342 -11.05 -7.28 5.06
C SER A 342 -12.27 -7.77 5.83
N ASN A 343 -12.12 -8.87 6.55
CA ASN A 343 -13.21 -9.47 7.31
C ASN A 343 -13.18 -8.99 8.77
N TRP A 344 -14.32 -9.11 9.45
CA TRP A 344 -14.49 -8.69 10.83
C TRP A 344 -15.30 -9.72 11.62
N ILE A 345 -14.89 -9.95 12.86
CA ILE A 345 -15.68 -10.65 13.87
C ILE A 345 -16.29 -9.61 14.81
N GLY A 346 -17.62 -9.52 14.85
CA GLY A 346 -18.34 -8.67 15.78
C GLY A 346 -18.69 -9.39 17.06
N LEU A 347 -18.31 -8.81 18.19
CA LEU A 347 -18.59 -9.29 19.54
C LEU A 347 -19.60 -8.38 20.20
N LYS A 348 -20.68 -8.96 20.72
CA LYS A 348 -21.67 -8.23 21.49
C LYS A 348 -21.27 -8.21 22.97
N ILE A 349 -21.11 -7.02 23.54
CA ILE A 349 -20.76 -6.90 24.97
C ILE A 349 -21.91 -7.46 25.81
N GLY A 350 -21.57 -8.40 26.69
CA GLY A 350 -22.48 -9.10 27.59
C GLY A 350 -23.03 -10.42 27.06
N ASP A 351 -22.83 -10.74 25.79
CA ASP A 351 -23.33 -11.95 25.13
C ASP A 351 -22.14 -12.89 24.88
N VAL A 352 -21.86 -13.76 25.85
CA VAL A 352 -20.64 -14.61 25.87
C VAL A 352 -20.88 -15.99 25.27
N ASN A 353 -22.14 -16.31 24.96
CA ASN A 353 -22.53 -17.48 24.20
C ASN A 353 -22.90 -17.14 22.74
N ASP A 354 -22.72 -15.88 22.32
CA ASP A 354 -22.87 -15.38 20.94
C ASP A 354 -24.28 -15.66 20.37
N SER A 355 -25.29 -15.34 21.18
CA SER A 355 -26.70 -15.52 20.85
C SER A 355 -27.36 -14.26 20.26
N ALA A 356 -26.59 -13.18 20.08
CA ALA A 356 -27.06 -11.94 19.48
C ALA A 356 -27.49 -12.14 18.02
N ASP A 357 -28.63 -11.56 17.68
CA ASP A 357 -29.13 -11.53 16.31
C ASP A 357 -28.37 -10.46 15.50
N GLY A 358 -27.54 -10.90 14.56
CA GLY A 358 -26.75 -10.01 13.70
C GLY A 358 -27.57 -9.03 12.85
N SER A 359 -28.87 -9.27 12.69
CA SER A 359 -29.76 -8.34 11.97
C SER A 359 -30.19 -7.11 12.79
N GLN A 360 -29.96 -7.09 14.10
CA GLN A 360 -30.43 -6.06 15.04
C GLN A 360 -29.34 -5.12 15.58
#